data_AF-A0A7W1W782-F1
#
_entry.id   AF-A0A7W1W782-F1
#
_cell.length_a   1.000
_cell.length_b   1.000
_cell.length_c   1.000
_cell.angle_alpha   90.00
_cell.angle_beta   90.00
_cell.angle_gamma   90.00
#
_symmetry.space_group_name_H-M   'P 1'
#
loop_
_entity.id
_entity.type
_entity.pdbx_description
1 polymer ?
#
loop_
_entity_poly.entity_id
_entity_poly.type
_entity_poly.pdbx_seq_one_letter_code
_entity_poly.pdbx_strand_id
1 'polypeptide(L)'
;LIYAALEATLESFRRDTAVQEIPVLKMLSMSGTEITARIKRFARRLKNKSKGNQDLQIEIIEGNSVVGGGSAPMARPPASLLALKHAKMSAANLERNLRLSEPPVITRILDDKVLIDLRTVFETEETELLEILVKI
;
A
#
# COMPACT_ATOMS: atom_id res chain seq x y z
N LEU A 1 -0.19 30.48 -1.80
CA LEU A 1 -0.47 29.02 -1.73
C LEU A 1 0.58 28.28 -0.90
N ILE A 2 1.86 28.29 -1.29
CA ILE A 2 2.92 27.53 -0.57
C ILE A 2 3.08 27.97 0.89
N TYR A 3 3.14 29.28 1.16
CA TYR A 3 3.26 29.78 2.54
C TYR A 3 2.08 29.39 3.44
N ALA A 4 0.85 29.43 2.91
CA ALA A 4 -0.34 29.00 3.66
C ALA A 4 -0.32 27.49 3.96
N ALA A 5 0.11 26.66 3.00
CA ALA A 5 0.27 25.22 3.22
C ALA A 5 1.38 24.92 4.25
N LEU A 6 2.48 25.65 4.20
CA LEU A 6 3.57 25.53 5.18
C LEU A 6 3.11 25.96 6.57
N GLU A 7 2.42 27.09 6.68
CA GLU A 7 1.85 27.59 7.94
C GLU A 7 0.87 26.57 8.55
N ALA A 8 -0.08 26.03 7.76
CA ALA A 8 -1.00 25.00 8.23
C ALA A 8 -0.26 23.73 8.70
N THR A 9 0.81 23.35 7.99
CA THR A 9 1.67 22.22 8.39
C THR A 9 2.34 22.50 9.74
N LEU A 10 2.98 23.66 9.90
CA LEU A 10 3.64 24.05 11.16
C LEU A 10 2.65 24.20 12.32
N GLU A 11 1.45 24.71 12.05
CA GLU A 11 0.39 24.85 13.04
C GLU A 11 -0.09 23.49 13.56
N SER A 12 -0.14 22.45 12.71
CA SER A 12 -0.44 21.08 13.16
C SER A 12 0.62 20.53 14.12
N PHE A 13 1.91 20.89 13.93
CA PHE A 13 2.97 20.56 14.89
C PHE A 13 2.78 21.34 16.19
N ARG A 14 2.50 22.64 16.11
CA ARG A 14 2.27 23.49 17.29
C ARG A 14 1.10 23.01 18.15
N ARG A 15 0.07 22.41 17.53
CA ARG A 15 -1.11 21.84 18.20
C ARG A 15 -0.94 20.38 18.63
N ASP A 16 0.22 19.75 18.38
CA ASP A 16 0.46 18.32 18.59
C ASP A 16 -0.53 17.39 17.84
N THR A 17 -1.12 17.86 16.73
CA THR A 17 -2.04 17.09 15.87
C THR A 17 -1.41 16.64 14.55
N ALA A 18 -0.12 16.91 14.36
CA ALA A 18 0.61 16.63 13.13
C ALA A 18 0.53 15.16 12.68
N VAL A 19 0.56 14.20 13.61
CA VAL A 19 0.50 12.77 13.29
C VAL A 19 -0.84 12.37 12.65
N GLN A 20 -1.92 13.05 13.04
CA GLN A 20 -3.27 12.78 12.56
C GLN A 20 -3.58 13.53 11.27
N GLU A 21 -3.04 14.75 11.14
CA GLU A 21 -3.35 15.67 10.04
C GLU A 21 -2.38 15.53 8.85
N ILE A 22 -1.10 15.23 9.09
CA ILE A 22 -0.10 15.13 8.01
C ILE A 22 -0.04 13.68 7.52
N PRO A 23 -0.38 13.41 6.23
CA PRO A 23 -0.46 12.04 5.70
C PRO A 23 0.80 11.21 5.90
N VAL A 24 1.99 11.78 5.64
CA VAL A 24 3.25 11.05 5.77
C VAL A 24 3.51 10.61 7.22
N LEU A 25 3.16 11.45 8.20
CA LEU A 25 3.33 11.11 9.62
C LEU A 25 2.32 10.03 10.05
N LYS A 26 1.07 10.12 9.58
CA LYS A 26 0.06 9.07 9.80
C LYS A 26 0.50 7.72 9.24
N MET A 27 1.05 7.71 8.01
CA MET A 27 1.56 6.50 7.36
C MET A 27 2.75 5.91 8.14
N LEU A 28 3.70 6.75 8.58
CA LEU A 28 4.89 6.29 9.30
C LEU A 28 4.58 5.83 10.73
N SER A 29 3.62 6.47 11.41
CA SER A 29 3.23 6.13 12.78
C SER A 29 2.38 4.86 12.90
N MET A 30 1.85 4.34 11.79
CA MET A 30 1.08 3.08 11.81
C MET A 30 1.92 1.93 12.37
N SER A 31 1.43 1.33 13.45
CA SER A 31 2.08 0.21 14.12
C SER A 31 2.04 -1.07 13.28
N GLY A 32 2.96 -2.00 13.57
CA GLY A 32 2.98 -3.34 12.96
C GLY A 32 1.67 -4.10 13.14
N THR A 33 1.02 -3.97 14.30
CA THR A 33 -0.26 -4.60 14.59
C THR A 33 -1.41 -4.01 13.78
N GLU A 34 -1.45 -2.69 13.60
CA GLU A 34 -2.48 -2.01 12.82
C GLU A 34 -2.38 -2.38 11.34
N ILE A 35 -1.17 -2.34 10.76
CA ILE A 35 -0.97 -2.71 9.35
C ILE A 35 -1.31 -4.18 9.10
N THR A 36 -0.95 -5.07 10.04
CA THR A 36 -1.29 -6.50 9.97
C THR A 36 -2.81 -6.71 10.00
N ALA A 37 -3.52 -6.02 10.88
CA ALA A 37 -4.98 -6.11 10.96
C ALA A 37 -5.64 -5.57 9.68
N ARG A 38 -5.15 -4.43 9.17
CA ARG A 38 -5.62 -3.80 7.94
C ARG A 38 -5.46 -4.71 6.72
N ILE A 39 -4.27 -5.29 6.55
CA ILE A 39 -3.98 -6.16 5.39
C ILE A 39 -4.74 -7.48 5.44
N LYS A 40 -4.97 -8.05 6.63
CA LYS A 40 -5.82 -9.25 6.79
C LYS A 40 -7.27 -8.95 6.37
N ARG A 41 -7.82 -7.80 6.75
CA ARG A 41 -9.17 -7.37 6.32
C ARG A 41 -9.23 -7.19 4.81
N PHE A 42 -8.24 -6.51 4.23
CA PHE A 42 -8.15 -6.28 2.79
C PHE A 42 -8.05 -7.60 2.01
N ALA A 43 -7.11 -8.48 2.37
CA ALA A 43 -6.92 -9.77 1.72
C ALA A 43 -8.17 -10.65 1.78
N ARG A 44 -8.92 -10.61 2.89
CA ARG A 44 -10.21 -11.32 2.99
C ARG A 44 -11.26 -10.76 2.02
N ARG A 45 -11.36 -9.43 1.90
CA ARG A 45 -12.28 -8.79 0.93
C ARG A 45 -11.90 -9.17 -0.49
N LEU A 46 -10.60 -9.13 -0.82
CA LEU A 46 -10.08 -9.51 -2.14
C LEU A 46 -10.38 -10.97 -2.46
N LYS A 47 -10.00 -11.91 -1.58
CA LYS A 47 -10.28 -13.35 -1.76
C LYS A 47 -11.77 -13.64 -1.94
N ASN A 48 -12.64 -12.90 -1.24
CA ASN A 48 -14.08 -13.06 -1.39
C ASN A 48 -14.62 -12.55 -2.72
N LYS A 49 -14.10 -11.45 -3.25
CA LYS A 49 -14.52 -10.88 -4.54
C LYS A 49 -13.91 -11.63 -5.73
N SER A 50 -12.72 -12.19 -5.57
CA SER A 50 -12.04 -13.01 -6.59
C SER A 50 -12.41 -14.50 -6.53
N LYS A 51 -13.51 -14.87 -5.86
CA LYS A 51 -13.97 -16.27 -5.81
C LYS A 51 -14.21 -16.79 -7.23
N GLY A 52 -13.41 -17.76 -7.65
CA GLY A 52 -13.45 -18.36 -8.99
C GLY A 52 -12.24 -18.03 -9.86
N ASN A 53 -11.46 -16.99 -9.51
CA ASN A 53 -10.18 -16.74 -10.15
C ASN A 53 -9.09 -17.57 -9.46
N GLN A 54 -8.72 -18.69 -10.08
CA GLN A 54 -7.66 -19.57 -9.59
C GLN A 54 -6.27 -19.13 -10.06
N ASP A 55 -6.19 -18.20 -11.01
CA ASP A 55 -4.92 -17.74 -11.56
C ASP A 55 -4.23 -16.75 -10.62
N LEU A 56 -4.97 -16.01 -9.78
CA LEU A 56 -4.42 -15.05 -8.81
C LEU A 56 -4.24 -15.65 -7.40
N GLN A 57 -2.99 -15.85 -7.01
CA GLN A 57 -2.59 -16.25 -5.66
C GLN A 57 -2.34 -15.02 -4.78
N ILE A 58 -2.91 -15.04 -3.56
CA ILE A 58 -2.85 -13.93 -2.61
C ILE A 58 -2.29 -14.42 -1.28
N GLU A 59 -1.14 -13.88 -0.91
CA GLU A 59 -0.41 -14.18 0.33
C GLU A 59 -0.18 -12.90 1.14
N ILE A 60 -0.12 -13.03 2.47
CA ILE A 60 0.35 -11.96 3.34
C ILE A 60 1.73 -12.39 3.82
N ILE A 61 2.74 -11.58 3.52
CA ILE A 61 4.13 -11.86 3.91
C ILE A 61 4.60 -10.81 4.93
N GLU A 62 5.52 -11.21 5.79
CA GLU A 62 6.30 -10.27 6.59
C GLU A 62 7.39 -9.62 5.73
N GLY A 63 7.69 -8.36 6.02
CA GLY A 63 8.72 -7.62 5.32
C GLY A 63 8.94 -6.26 5.96
N ASN A 64 9.49 -5.34 5.18
CA ASN A 64 9.66 -3.96 5.60
C ASN A 64 9.04 -3.04 4.55
N SER A 65 8.43 -1.94 5.01
CA SER A 65 8.12 -0.82 4.13
C SER A 65 9.42 -0.17 3.69
N VAL A 66 9.39 0.49 2.53
CA VAL A 66 10.50 1.33 2.06
C VAL A 66 10.06 2.77 2.17
N VAL A 67 10.76 3.55 3.00
CA VAL A 67 10.43 4.96 3.24
C VAL A 67 11.30 5.86 2.35
N GLY A 68 10.69 6.52 1.38
CA GLY A 68 11.32 7.52 0.53
C GLY A 68 12.23 6.94 -0.56
N GLY A 69 12.23 7.58 -1.73
CA GLY A 69 13.12 7.23 -2.86
C GLY A 69 14.57 7.72 -2.73
N GLY A 70 14.96 8.27 -1.56
CA GLY A 70 16.29 8.85 -1.35
C GLY A 70 16.47 9.70 -0.09
N SER A 71 15.40 10.09 0.59
CA SER A 71 15.46 10.96 1.78
C SER A 71 15.73 10.22 3.10
N ALA A 72 15.28 8.97 3.22
CA ALA A 72 15.44 8.16 4.43
C ALA A 72 15.76 6.68 4.10
N PRO A 73 16.85 6.39 3.36
CA PRO A 73 17.14 5.05 2.84
C PRO A 73 17.33 3.97 3.93
N MET A 74 17.63 4.39 5.16
CA MET A 74 17.82 3.51 6.31
C MET A 74 16.52 3.23 7.09
N ALA A 75 15.43 3.96 6.82
CA ALA A 75 14.16 3.75 7.48
C ALA A 75 13.38 2.62 6.79
N ARG A 76 13.35 1.46 7.46
CA ARG A 76 12.67 0.24 6.99
C ARG A 76 11.75 -0.29 8.09
N PRO A 77 10.60 0.35 8.34
CA PRO A 77 9.71 -0.10 9.41
C PRO A 77 9.16 -1.49 9.05
N PRO A 78 9.09 -2.42 10.02
CA PRO A 78 8.45 -3.71 9.83
C PRO A 78 7.02 -3.55 9.31
N ALA A 79 6.66 -4.39 8.35
CA ALA A 79 5.37 -4.34 7.69
C ALA A 79 4.88 -5.74 7.31
N SER A 80 3.56 -5.88 7.23
CA SER A 80 2.94 -6.95 6.48
C SER A 80 2.61 -6.44 5.10
N LEU A 81 2.92 -7.24 4.07
CA LEU A 81 2.77 -6.88 2.67
C LEU A 81 1.81 -7.87 1.98
N LEU A 82 1.04 -7.38 1.02
CA LEU A 82 0.17 -8.22 0.21
C LEU A 82 0.99 -8.66 -0.99
N ALA A 83 1.27 -9.97 -1.06
CA ALA A 83 2.00 -10.55 -2.16
C ALA A 83 1.03 -11.21 -3.14
N LEU A 84 1.14 -10.83 -4.41
CA LEU A 84 0.34 -11.31 -5.51
C LEU A 84 1.22 -12.10 -6.47
N LYS A 85 0.76 -13.28 -6.88
CA LYS A 85 1.37 -14.09 -7.93
C LYS A 85 0.29 -14.56 -8.89
N HIS A 86 0.56 -14.46 -10.18
CA HIS A 86 -0.38 -14.89 -11.21
C HIS A 86 0.13 -16.15 -11.92
N ALA A 87 -0.75 -17.13 -12.17
CA ALA A 87 -0.36 -18.42 -12.75
C ALA A 87 0.15 -18.30 -14.20
N LYS A 88 -0.36 -17.30 -14.94
CA LYS A 88 -0.09 -17.10 -16.38
C LYS A 88 0.74 -15.86 -16.69
N MET A 89 1.02 -15.00 -15.69
CA MET A 89 1.73 -13.73 -15.90
C MET A 89 2.93 -13.67 -14.96
N SER A 90 4.08 -13.24 -15.48
CA SER A 90 5.23 -12.90 -14.63
C SER A 90 4.89 -11.71 -13.72
N ALA A 91 5.62 -11.58 -12.61
CA ALA A 91 5.43 -10.42 -11.74
C ALA A 91 5.63 -9.09 -12.48
N ALA A 92 6.54 -9.03 -13.46
CA ALA A 92 6.78 -7.85 -14.28
C ALA A 92 5.57 -7.49 -15.17
N ASN A 93 4.92 -8.49 -15.78
CA ASN A 93 3.72 -8.25 -16.60
C ASN A 93 2.52 -7.86 -15.73
N LEU A 94 2.38 -8.50 -14.57
CA LEU A 94 1.34 -8.15 -13.59
C LEU A 94 1.53 -6.71 -13.08
N GLU A 95 2.75 -6.33 -12.70
CA GLU A 95 3.10 -4.97 -12.29
C GLU A 95 2.81 -3.95 -13.39
N ARG A 96 3.17 -4.27 -14.63
CA ARG A 96 2.89 -3.40 -15.78
C ARG A 96 1.38 -3.20 -15.98
N ASN A 97 0.58 -4.26 -15.87
CA ASN A 97 -0.87 -4.16 -16.00
C ASN A 97 -1.48 -3.29 -14.88
N LEU A 98 -0.98 -3.42 -13.65
CA LEU A 98 -1.37 -2.58 -12.52
C LEU A 98 -0.97 -1.11 -12.73
N ARG A 99 0.23 -0.85 -13.26
CA ARG A 99 0.68 0.50 -13.58
C ARG A 99 -0.16 1.16 -14.67
N LEU A 100 -0.74 0.37 -15.58
CA LEU A 100 -1.57 0.83 -16.69
C LEU A 100 -3.07 0.80 -16.38
N SER A 101 -3.47 0.41 -15.16
CA SER A 101 -4.88 0.47 -14.75
C SER A 101 -5.34 1.90 -14.53
N GLU A 102 -6.65 2.07 -14.35
CA GLU A 102 -7.26 3.36 -14.00
C GLU A 102 -8.04 3.20 -12.67
N PRO A 103 -7.59 3.88 -11.58
CA PRO A 103 -6.32 4.60 -11.46
C PRO A 103 -5.08 3.67 -11.54
N PRO A 104 -3.88 4.22 -11.85
CA PRO A 104 -2.62 3.46 -11.82
C PRO A 104 -2.27 2.95 -10.42
N VAL A 105 -1.85 1.68 -10.32
CA VAL A 105 -1.37 1.08 -9.08
C VAL A 105 0.13 0.81 -9.18
N ILE A 106 0.92 1.58 -8.44
CA ILE A 106 2.38 1.41 -8.38
C ILE A 106 2.73 0.43 -7.26
N THR A 107 3.46 -0.62 -7.62
CA THR A 107 3.82 -1.70 -6.69
C THR A 107 5.31 -1.98 -6.75
N ARG A 108 5.77 -2.89 -5.89
CA ARG A 108 7.16 -3.38 -5.89
C ARG A 108 7.19 -4.83 -6.31
N ILE A 109 8.22 -5.23 -7.05
CA ILE A 109 8.49 -6.65 -7.33
C ILE A 109 9.57 -7.14 -6.37
N LEU A 110 9.36 -8.32 -5.78
CA LEU A 110 10.36 -9.05 -5.01
C LEU A 110 10.11 -10.55 -5.18
N ASP A 111 11.16 -11.33 -5.44
CA ASP A 111 11.09 -12.80 -5.55
C ASP A 111 9.96 -13.29 -6.49
N ASP A 112 9.83 -12.64 -7.66
CA ASP A 112 8.77 -12.90 -8.66
C ASP A 112 7.34 -12.81 -8.09
N LYS A 113 7.13 -11.92 -7.11
CA LYS A 113 5.81 -11.52 -6.60
C LYS A 113 5.63 -10.01 -6.70
N VAL A 114 4.42 -9.59 -6.98
CA VAL A 114 4.01 -8.18 -6.85
C VAL A 114 3.63 -7.93 -5.39
N LEU A 115 4.22 -6.92 -4.78
CA LEU A 115 4.04 -6.53 -3.39
C LEU A 115 3.32 -5.19 -3.29
N ILE A 116 2.25 -5.17 -2.52
CA ILE A 116 1.50 -3.97 -2.18
C ILE A 116 1.64 -3.73 -0.67
N ASP A 117 2.12 -2.53 -0.32
CA ASP A 117 2.17 -2.06 1.06
C ASP A 117 0.99 -1.13 1.31
N LEU A 118 0.02 -1.59 2.13
CA LEU A 118 -1.14 -0.76 2.45
C LEU A 118 -0.78 0.46 3.29
N ARG A 119 0.43 0.54 3.86
CA ARG A 119 0.91 1.75 4.57
C ARG A 119 0.83 2.99 3.68
N THR A 120 1.06 2.83 2.37
CA THR A 120 1.07 3.93 1.40
C THR A 120 -0.22 4.03 0.57
N VAL A 121 -1.26 3.28 0.94
CA VAL A 121 -2.58 3.33 0.30
C VAL A 121 -3.54 4.01 1.27
N PHE A 122 -4.27 5.04 0.85
CA PHE A 122 -5.30 5.65 1.68
C PHE A 122 -6.49 4.69 1.85
N GLU A 123 -7.15 4.72 3.00
CA GLU A 123 -8.33 3.86 3.23
C GLU A 123 -9.46 4.14 2.24
N THR A 124 -9.57 5.38 1.76
CA THR A 124 -10.52 5.81 0.73
C THR A 124 -10.23 5.18 -0.65
N GLU A 125 -8.98 4.83 -0.93
CA GLU A 125 -8.54 4.22 -2.20
C GLU A 125 -8.67 2.69 -2.20
N GLU A 126 -8.87 2.06 -1.04
CA GLU A 126 -8.91 0.59 -0.94
C GLU A 126 -10.03 -0.04 -1.77
N THR A 127 -11.16 0.67 -1.95
CA THR A 127 -12.28 0.15 -2.75
C THR A 127 -11.90 0.09 -4.22
N GLU A 128 -11.30 1.14 -4.76
CA GLU A 128 -10.81 1.19 -6.15
C GLU A 128 -9.69 0.16 -6.38
N LEU A 129 -8.74 0.07 -5.44
CA LEU A 129 -7.69 -0.94 -5.49
C LEU A 129 -8.28 -2.36 -5.54
N LEU A 130 -9.29 -2.68 -4.72
CA LEU A 130 -9.96 -3.97 -4.78
C LEU A 130 -10.60 -4.25 -6.13
N GLU A 131 -11.25 -3.26 -6.75
CA GLU A 131 -11.88 -3.43 -8.05
C GLU A 131 -10.88 -3.66 -9.17
N ILE A 132 -9.72 -3.01 -9.11
CA ILE A 132 -8.60 -3.26 -10.03
C ILE A 132 -8.08 -4.68 -9.85
N LEU A 133 -7.79 -5.09 -8.61
CA LEU A 133 -7.21 -6.40 -8.31
C LEU A 133 -8.13 -7.58 -8.66
N VAL A 134 -9.44 -7.39 -8.66
CA VAL A 134 -10.41 -8.43 -9.03
C VAL A 134 -10.48 -8.66 -10.55
N LYS A 135 -10.08 -7.67 -11.37
CA LYS A 135 -10.09 -7.75 -12.84
C LYS A 135 -8.83 -8.39 -13.42
N ILE A 136 -7.82 -8.63 -12.59
CA ILE A 136 -6.58 -9.33 -12.93
C ILE A 136 -6.88 -10.80 -13.10
#